data_AF-A0A9Q4GH00-F1
#
_entry.id   AF-A0A9Q4GH00-F1
#
_cell.length_a   1.000
_cell.length_b   1.000
_cell.length_c   1.000
_cell.angle_alpha   90.00
_cell.angle_beta   90.00
_cell.angle_gamma   90.00
#
_symmetry.space_group_name_H-M   'P 1'
#
loop_
_entity.id
_entity.type
_entity.pdbx_description
1 polymer ?
#
loop_
_entity_poly.entity_id
_entity_poly.type
_entity_poly.pdbx_seq_one_letter_code
_entity_poly.pdbx_strand_id
1 'polypeptide(L)'
;MRRKLIVALLVVVGLAAVAGTAVAQDSDACDFPYETPNGEVIQEEPDTVAPGIASVSQTFWEMGINDNDAKEIVGLTTNSFYLEDTDGYDSLGNTLSGGYEEKVIDKNPDIVVNALFEPTGLENSLDDAGIDYVFLPQAGGFDDIKRNVRTVGRSIGECEAAEEVVNGMENTVSRVENAVQGRDKPVVMYGTPTDDPGQFDNFVPGNGTFKHGIITTAGGDNVYDRIGVDGGGASGSLEVRISGEQAVLALNEDPDWIVITEGASVPRNDLYNSTTAVQEDQILRVNTNYISQDAPRVTVPLERMARAFHPQAFEASGGGGGGGGGYIEEPEDEASEEVFTASVDSVEGTSRATFGNGYVEAVELGAEVEGDVTVETVDVGDGPGTPLRRFSVTVPEAARNEPGTVRVTVDGGTLNETGVSEDALLVVKTGGVPPLPLNTTVLDTDDGVTVVADTPGFSEFAVVASSAPVARAEATVEEDTVVLSASDSTDEYSEVVGYSWEVNGETHEGETVEVDGGNEATLTVTNDAGLTDSTTVSIPDVEDNGTETEGERTSGTVEDGDENGGANDGTDGGNTTDADDGADGEGMPGFTAVAVFTALAVAVLVRR
;
A
#
# COMPACT_ATOMS: atom_id res chain seq x y z
N MET A 1 -10.98 -32.85 96.51
CA MET A 1 -9.80 -32.66 97.39
C MET A 1 -8.75 -31.88 96.64
N ARG A 2 -8.12 -30.87 97.29
CA ARG A 2 -6.95 -30.04 96.90
C ARG A 2 -7.17 -29.10 95.69
N ARG A 3 -7.37 -27.76 95.83
CA ARG A 3 -6.49 -26.63 96.23
C ARG A 3 -5.14 -26.53 95.47
N LYS A 4 -5.02 -25.49 94.62
CA LYS A 4 -3.99 -24.40 94.57
C LYS A 4 -4.03 -23.75 93.15
N LEU A 5 -4.39 -22.47 92.98
CA LEU A 5 -3.62 -21.20 93.12
C LEU A 5 -2.45 -21.02 92.10
N ILE A 6 -2.74 -20.18 91.09
CA ILE A 6 -1.95 -19.18 90.32
C ILE A 6 -0.42 -19.16 90.52
N VAL A 7 0.36 -19.17 89.41
CA VAL A 7 1.40 -18.16 89.01
C VAL A 7 1.64 -18.27 87.49
N ALA A 8 1.82 -17.12 86.85
CA ALA A 8 2.04 -16.88 85.42
C ALA A 8 3.32 -17.50 84.83
N LEU A 9 3.29 -17.83 83.54
CA LEU A 9 4.49 -17.92 82.70
C LEU A 9 4.16 -17.44 81.27
N LEU A 10 4.98 -16.51 80.80
CA LEU A 10 5.06 -15.99 79.43
C LEU A 10 4.99 -17.09 78.37
N VAL A 11 4.15 -16.88 77.34
CA VAL A 11 4.37 -17.44 76.01
C VAL A 11 4.37 -16.28 75.02
N VAL A 12 5.56 -16.00 74.52
CA VAL A 12 5.82 -15.11 73.39
C VAL A 12 5.18 -15.75 72.16
N VAL A 13 4.19 -15.09 71.57
CA VAL A 13 3.70 -15.45 70.24
C VAL A 13 4.72 -14.94 69.24
N GLY A 14 5.59 -15.83 68.79
CA GLY A 14 6.43 -15.60 67.61
C GLY A 14 5.56 -15.74 66.37
N LEU A 15 5.24 -14.61 65.75
CA LEU A 15 4.72 -14.56 64.39
C LEU A 15 5.87 -14.97 63.46
N ALA A 16 5.89 -16.22 63.00
CA ALA A 16 6.78 -16.62 61.91
C ALA A 16 6.19 -16.05 60.62
N ALA A 17 6.67 -14.87 60.23
CA ALA A 17 6.53 -14.39 58.87
C ALA A 17 7.28 -15.36 57.96
N VAL A 18 6.55 -16.21 57.24
CA VAL A 18 7.07 -16.81 56.02
C VAL A 18 7.14 -15.66 55.03
N ALA A 19 8.32 -15.05 54.94
CA ALA A 19 8.66 -14.19 53.83
C ALA A 19 8.56 -15.08 52.58
N GLY A 20 7.46 -14.95 51.85
CA GLY A 20 7.45 -15.31 50.44
C GLY A 20 8.46 -14.39 49.79
N THR A 21 9.66 -14.92 49.53
CA THR A 21 10.53 -14.38 48.50
C THR A 21 9.72 -14.42 47.22
N ALA A 22 9.12 -13.28 46.88
CA ALA A 22 8.82 -12.98 45.50
C ALA A 22 10.16 -13.13 44.77
N VAL A 23 10.25 -14.18 43.95
CA VAL A 23 11.29 -14.26 42.94
C VAL A 23 11.05 -13.03 42.07
N ALA A 24 11.94 -12.05 42.17
CA ALA A 24 12.09 -11.08 41.12
C ALA A 24 12.47 -11.90 39.89
N GLN A 25 11.58 -12.01 38.90
CA GLN A 25 11.96 -12.47 37.59
C GLN A 25 12.97 -11.45 37.07
N ASP A 26 14.23 -11.90 36.92
CA ASP A 26 15.20 -11.24 36.06
C ASP A 26 14.56 -11.09 34.68
N SER A 27 14.43 -9.86 34.20
CA SER A 27 13.78 -9.52 32.94
C SER A 27 14.76 -9.45 31.76
N ASP A 28 15.89 -10.16 31.81
CA ASP A 28 17.01 -9.98 30.87
C ASP A 28 17.37 -11.23 30.06
N ALA A 29 16.48 -12.21 29.96
CA ALA A 29 16.72 -13.34 29.07
C ALA A 29 15.52 -13.56 28.16
N CYS A 30 15.77 -13.55 26.85
CA CYS A 30 14.84 -14.00 25.82
C CYS A 30 14.62 -15.52 25.89
N ASP A 31 14.59 -16.09 27.09
CA ASP A 31 14.52 -17.52 27.38
C ASP A 31 13.11 -18.06 27.16
N PHE A 32 13.02 -19.34 26.78
CA PHE A 32 11.78 -20.10 26.71
C PHE A 32 11.72 -21.14 27.86
N PRO A 33 10.53 -21.52 28.35
CA PRO A 33 9.21 -21.16 27.84
C PRO A 33 8.80 -19.71 28.15
N TYR A 34 8.02 -19.10 27.26
CA TYR A 34 7.49 -17.75 27.39
C TYR A 34 5.95 -17.78 27.46
N GLU A 35 5.37 -17.11 28.45
CA GLU A 35 3.92 -16.89 28.54
C GLU A 35 3.58 -15.51 28.00
N THR A 36 2.81 -15.44 26.92
CA THR A 36 2.39 -14.18 26.29
C THR A 36 1.45 -13.39 27.22
N PRO A 37 1.25 -12.08 27.00
CA PRO A 37 0.31 -11.29 27.81
C PRO A 37 -1.13 -11.83 27.83
N ASN A 38 -1.49 -12.65 26.84
CA ASN A 38 -2.81 -13.25 26.70
C ASN A 38 -2.90 -14.68 27.29
N GLY A 39 -1.80 -15.20 27.86
CA GLY A 39 -1.77 -16.47 28.60
C GLY A 39 -1.43 -17.70 27.75
N GLU A 40 -1.05 -17.51 26.50
CA GLU A 40 -0.50 -18.56 25.64
C GLU A 40 0.94 -18.87 26.06
N VAL A 41 1.36 -20.14 25.99
CA VAL A 41 2.70 -20.57 26.43
C VAL A 41 3.47 -21.16 25.27
N ILE A 42 4.47 -20.41 24.80
CA ILE A 42 5.42 -20.83 23.77
C ILE A 42 6.53 -21.61 24.47
N GLN A 43 6.68 -22.89 24.14
CA GLN A 43 7.55 -23.81 24.91
C GLN A 43 9.02 -23.70 24.54
N GLU A 44 9.30 -23.53 23.25
CA GLU A 44 10.62 -23.50 22.65
C GLU A 44 10.71 -22.30 21.71
N GLU A 45 11.93 -21.83 21.44
CA GLU A 45 12.13 -20.74 20.51
C GLU A 45 11.78 -21.20 19.08
N PRO A 46 10.88 -20.49 18.35
CA PRO A 46 10.47 -20.90 17.01
C PRO A 46 11.57 -20.59 15.99
N ASP A 47 11.75 -21.47 15.01
CA ASP A 47 12.68 -21.27 13.88
C ASP A 47 11.95 -20.67 12.67
N THR A 48 10.67 -20.99 12.49
CA THR A 48 9.83 -20.55 11.37
C THR A 48 8.63 -19.73 11.84
N VAL A 49 8.37 -18.60 11.18
CA VAL A 49 7.34 -17.63 11.57
C VAL A 49 6.42 -17.28 10.41
N ALA A 50 5.15 -17.00 10.70
CA ALA A 50 4.18 -16.50 9.72
C ALA A 50 3.40 -15.28 10.25
N PRO A 51 3.33 -14.17 9.48
CA PRO A 51 2.49 -13.04 9.83
C PRO A 51 1.04 -13.26 9.38
N GLY A 52 0.08 -13.02 10.28
CA GLY A 52 -1.36 -13.07 10.01
C GLY A 52 -1.93 -11.83 9.34
N ILE A 53 -1.19 -10.73 9.35
CA ILE A 53 -1.61 -9.45 8.77
C ILE A 53 -0.38 -8.58 8.46
N ALA A 54 -0.57 -7.61 7.56
CA ALA A 54 0.48 -6.69 7.11
C ALA A 54 1.19 -5.93 8.25
N SER A 55 0.52 -5.60 9.36
CA SER A 55 1.15 -4.90 10.49
C SER A 55 2.17 -5.77 11.22
N VAL A 56 1.94 -7.09 11.26
CA VAL A 56 2.92 -8.05 11.78
C VAL A 56 4.05 -8.23 10.79
N SER A 57 3.77 -8.33 9.48
CA SER A 57 4.81 -8.34 8.45
C SER A 57 5.72 -7.11 8.59
N GLN A 58 5.16 -5.91 8.71
CA GLN A 58 5.93 -4.68 8.95
C GLN A 58 6.80 -4.79 10.19
N THR A 59 6.27 -5.35 11.29
CA THR A 59 7.04 -5.52 12.53
C THR A 59 8.22 -6.48 12.33
N PHE A 60 8.06 -7.55 11.54
CA PHE A 60 9.17 -8.43 11.16
C PHE A 60 10.23 -7.70 10.33
N TRP A 61 9.82 -6.89 9.35
CA TRP A 61 10.74 -6.09 8.54
C TRP A 61 11.54 -5.09 9.36
N GLU A 62 10.88 -4.38 10.26
CA GLU A 62 11.54 -3.38 11.10
C GLU A 62 12.55 -4.00 12.07
N MET A 63 12.31 -5.24 12.49
CA MET A 63 13.27 -6.03 13.28
C MET A 63 14.36 -6.69 12.43
N GLY A 64 14.35 -6.52 11.10
CA GLY A 64 15.31 -7.10 10.17
C GLY A 64 15.19 -8.62 10.04
N ILE A 65 14.02 -9.20 10.31
CA ILE A 65 13.82 -10.66 10.22
C ILE A 65 13.86 -11.15 8.76
N ASN A 66 13.48 -10.29 7.82
CA ASN A 66 13.60 -10.56 6.38
C ASN A 66 15.06 -10.71 5.93
N ASP A 67 16.01 -10.04 6.59
CA ASP A 67 17.42 -9.99 6.21
C ASP A 67 18.34 -10.81 7.12
N ASN A 68 17.80 -11.36 8.21
CA ASN A 68 18.58 -12.14 9.16
C ASN A 68 18.30 -13.65 9.02
N ASP A 69 19.35 -14.46 9.23
CA ASP A 69 19.24 -15.92 9.20
C ASP A 69 18.69 -16.49 10.53
N ALA A 70 18.12 -15.66 11.41
CA ALA A 70 17.70 -16.08 12.75
C ALA A 70 16.30 -16.72 12.75
N LYS A 71 15.40 -16.27 11.86
CA LYS A 71 14.07 -16.85 11.65
C LYS A 71 13.76 -16.96 10.16
N GLU A 72 13.06 -18.01 9.77
CA GLU A 72 12.54 -18.16 8.42
C GLU A 72 11.08 -17.66 8.36
N ILE A 73 10.83 -16.60 7.61
CA ILE A 73 9.46 -16.16 7.30
C ILE A 73 8.90 -17.05 6.19
N VAL A 74 7.92 -17.91 6.51
CA VAL A 74 7.42 -18.95 5.58
C VAL A 74 6.50 -18.41 4.47
N GLY A 75 6.19 -17.11 4.50
CA GLY A 75 5.35 -16.44 3.53
C GLY A 75 4.72 -15.16 4.08
N LEU A 76 4.03 -14.42 3.22
CA LEU A 76 3.43 -13.12 3.55
C LEU A 76 1.96 -13.06 3.19
N THR A 77 1.20 -12.26 3.93
CA THR A 77 -0.16 -11.91 3.52
C THR A 77 -0.13 -11.04 2.27
N THR A 78 -1.14 -11.14 1.42
CA THR A 78 -1.26 -10.36 0.16
C THR A 78 -1.27 -8.84 0.37
N ASN A 79 -1.49 -8.38 1.60
CA ASN A 79 -1.55 -6.97 1.94
C ASN A 79 -0.18 -6.42 2.39
N SER A 80 0.88 -7.23 2.33
CA SER A 80 2.25 -6.85 2.71
C SER A 80 3.09 -6.36 1.51
N PHE A 81 2.46 -6.13 0.35
CA PHE A 81 3.10 -5.80 -0.94
C PHE A 81 3.95 -4.51 -0.95
N TYR A 82 3.81 -3.68 0.08
CA TYR A 82 4.52 -2.40 0.18
C TYR A 82 5.85 -2.51 0.94
N LEU A 83 6.16 -3.71 1.45
CA LEU A 83 7.44 -3.99 2.07
C LEU A 83 8.46 -4.31 0.98
N GLU A 84 9.66 -3.81 1.18
CA GLU A 84 10.82 -4.01 0.32
C GLU A 84 11.28 -5.48 0.29
N ASP A 85 11.88 -5.90 -0.82
CA ASP A 85 12.49 -7.24 -0.99
C ASP A 85 11.54 -8.41 -0.69
N THR A 86 10.26 -8.28 -1.06
CA THR A 86 9.24 -9.33 -0.85
C THR A 86 9.17 -10.36 -1.99
N ASP A 87 9.99 -10.22 -3.02
CA ASP A 87 10.04 -11.15 -4.14
C ASP A 87 10.45 -12.56 -3.71
N GLY A 88 9.66 -13.55 -4.14
CA GLY A 88 9.91 -14.96 -3.84
C GLY A 88 9.31 -15.47 -2.54
N TYR A 89 8.73 -14.61 -1.69
CA TYR A 89 7.92 -15.08 -0.56
C TYR A 89 6.59 -15.68 -1.05
N ASP A 90 6.21 -16.81 -0.45
CA ASP A 90 4.92 -17.42 -0.72
C ASP A 90 3.76 -16.54 -0.25
N SER A 91 2.72 -16.44 -1.06
CA SER A 91 1.49 -15.76 -0.66
C SER A 91 0.67 -16.63 0.28
N LEU A 92 0.57 -16.23 1.54
CA LEU A 92 -0.32 -16.82 2.55
C LEU A 92 -1.79 -16.37 2.35
N GLY A 93 -2.12 -15.56 1.35
CA GLY A 93 -3.49 -15.07 1.18
C GLY A 93 -3.87 -13.95 2.15
N ASN A 94 -5.14 -13.89 2.55
CA ASN A 94 -5.69 -12.80 3.37
C ASN A 94 -6.67 -13.34 4.42
N THR A 95 -6.55 -12.88 5.66
CA THR A 95 -7.37 -13.32 6.81
C THR A 95 -8.83 -12.85 6.74
N LEU A 96 -9.16 -11.82 5.96
CA LEU A 96 -10.52 -11.28 5.78
C LEU A 96 -11.28 -11.91 4.60
N SER A 97 -10.59 -12.23 3.49
CA SER A 97 -11.21 -12.76 2.27
C SER A 97 -11.08 -14.27 2.09
N GLY A 98 -10.34 -14.96 2.97
CA GLY A 98 -10.24 -16.42 3.03
C GLY A 98 -8.99 -17.00 2.36
N GLY A 99 -8.75 -18.30 2.60
CA GLY A 99 -7.59 -19.04 2.06
C GLY A 99 -6.31 -18.93 2.91
N TYR A 100 -6.29 -18.07 3.94
CA TYR A 100 -5.13 -17.94 4.83
C TYR A 100 -4.89 -19.17 5.69
N GLU A 101 -5.94 -19.71 6.31
CA GLU A 101 -5.86 -20.88 7.19
C GLU A 101 -5.27 -22.09 6.48
N GLU A 102 -5.77 -22.43 5.29
CA GLU A 102 -5.29 -23.60 4.55
C GLU A 102 -3.84 -23.45 4.11
N LYS A 103 -3.45 -22.25 3.67
CA LYS A 103 -2.09 -21.97 3.19
C LYS A 103 -1.07 -21.95 4.32
N VAL A 104 -1.41 -21.35 5.46
CA VAL A 104 -0.49 -21.29 6.60
C VAL A 104 -0.29 -22.67 7.22
N ILE A 105 -1.33 -23.50 7.29
CA ILE A 105 -1.23 -24.90 7.72
C ILE A 105 -0.36 -25.71 6.74
N ASP A 106 -0.48 -25.48 5.43
CA ASP A 106 0.36 -26.14 4.43
C ASP A 106 1.85 -25.77 4.57
N LYS A 107 2.14 -24.51 4.92
CA LYS A 107 3.51 -24.03 5.20
C LYS A 107 4.06 -24.51 6.54
N ASN A 108 3.19 -24.91 7.48
CA ASN A 108 3.56 -25.49 8.77
C ASN A 108 4.66 -24.69 9.53
N PRO A 109 4.48 -23.38 9.77
CA PRO A 109 5.37 -22.62 10.63
C PRO A 109 5.30 -23.10 12.08
N ASP A 110 6.31 -22.81 12.89
CA ASP A 110 6.28 -23.07 14.33
C ASP A 110 5.30 -22.12 15.03
N ILE A 111 5.21 -20.87 14.56
CA ILE A 111 4.36 -19.84 15.15
C ILE A 111 3.70 -18.93 14.10
N VAL A 112 2.44 -18.60 14.35
CA VAL A 112 1.71 -17.53 13.65
C VAL A 112 1.51 -16.36 14.60
N VAL A 113 1.90 -15.16 14.17
CA VAL A 113 1.60 -13.92 14.91
C VAL A 113 0.55 -13.14 14.13
N ASN A 114 -0.59 -12.86 14.75
CA ASN A 114 -1.70 -12.14 14.12
C ASN A 114 -2.12 -10.94 14.97
N ALA A 115 -2.86 -10.00 14.37
CA ALA A 115 -3.31 -8.78 15.04
C ALA A 115 -4.61 -8.28 14.43
N LEU A 116 -5.26 -7.32 15.10
CA LEU A 116 -6.44 -6.55 14.65
C LEU A 116 -7.73 -7.38 14.47
N PHE A 117 -7.68 -8.45 13.68
CA PHE A 117 -8.79 -9.31 13.37
C PHE A 117 -8.40 -10.78 13.53
N GLU A 118 -9.20 -11.49 14.31
CA GLU A 118 -9.08 -12.92 14.51
C GLU A 118 -10.23 -13.64 13.78
N PRO A 119 -9.95 -14.38 12.70
CA PRO A 119 -10.95 -15.21 12.05
C PRO A 119 -11.51 -16.25 13.02
N THR A 120 -12.82 -16.43 13.03
CA THR A 120 -13.47 -17.38 13.93
C THR A 120 -12.96 -18.80 13.70
N GLY A 121 -12.31 -19.38 14.71
CA GLY A 121 -11.84 -20.76 14.68
C GLY A 121 -10.37 -20.92 14.27
N LEU A 122 -9.70 -19.87 13.79
CA LEU A 122 -8.31 -19.94 13.32
C LEU A 122 -7.37 -20.47 14.41
N GLU A 123 -7.42 -19.93 15.62
CA GLU A 123 -6.64 -20.40 16.78
C GLU A 123 -6.78 -21.91 16.99
N ASN A 124 -8.00 -22.45 16.95
CA ASN A 124 -8.22 -23.88 17.16
C ASN A 124 -7.67 -24.72 16.00
N SER A 125 -7.80 -24.24 14.76
CA SER A 125 -7.27 -24.95 13.60
C SER A 125 -5.74 -25.00 13.60
N LEU A 126 -5.08 -23.92 14.05
CA LEU A 126 -3.64 -23.87 14.20
C LEU A 126 -3.16 -24.76 15.37
N ASP A 127 -3.85 -24.73 16.52
CA ASP A 127 -3.57 -25.62 17.65
C ASP A 127 -3.74 -27.11 17.28
N ASP A 128 -4.82 -27.46 16.56
CA ASP A 128 -5.04 -28.82 16.04
C ASP A 128 -3.93 -29.27 15.06
N ALA A 129 -3.30 -28.32 14.36
CA ALA A 129 -2.14 -28.55 13.49
C ALA A 129 -0.80 -28.55 14.25
N GLY A 130 -0.78 -28.16 15.53
CA GLY A 130 0.43 -28.04 16.35
C GLY A 130 1.26 -26.80 16.06
N ILE A 131 0.63 -25.72 15.59
CA ILE A 131 1.23 -24.43 15.29
C ILE A 131 0.88 -23.46 16.43
N ASP A 132 1.88 -22.83 17.07
CA ASP A 132 1.64 -21.83 18.10
C ASP A 132 0.98 -20.57 17.47
N TYR A 133 0.11 -19.87 18.18
CA TYR A 133 -0.67 -18.76 17.64
C TYR A 133 -0.83 -17.59 18.62
N VAL A 134 -0.09 -16.51 18.34
CA VAL A 134 -0.12 -15.29 19.14
C VAL A 134 -1.04 -14.26 18.50
N PHE A 135 -2.07 -13.84 19.23
CA PHE A 135 -2.91 -12.70 18.83
C PHE A 135 -2.51 -11.42 19.59
N LEU A 136 -2.18 -10.36 18.86
CA LEU A 136 -1.85 -9.05 19.40
C LEU A 136 -3.12 -8.19 19.57
N PRO A 137 -3.30 -7.52 20.72
CA PRO A 137 -4.39 -6.57 20.89
C PRO A 137 -4.20 -5.35 19.98
N GLN A 138 -5.30 -4.78 19.52
CA GLN A 138 -5.27 -3.52 18.77
C GLN A 138 -4.63 -2.39 19.59
N ALA A 139 -3.77 -1.59 18.96
CA ALA A 139 -3.17 -0.43 19.61
C ALA A 139 -4.11 0.78 19.69
N GLY A 140 -4.11 1.47 20.83
CA GLY A 140 -4.71 2.80 21.01
C GLY A 140 -3.73 3.96 20.82
N GLY A 141 -2.43 3.69 20.64
CA GLY A 141 -1.38 4.69 20.46
C GLY A 141 0.04 4.10 20.53
N PHE A 142 1.06 4.95 20.50
CA PHE A 142 2.47 4.52 20.42
C PHE A 142 2.91 3.58 21.53
N ASP A 143 2.46 3.77 22.78
CA ASP A 143 2.81 2.88 23.89
C ASP A 143 2.26 1.46 23.69
N ASP A 144 1.12 1.33 23.02
CA ASP A 144 0.53 0.03 22.71
C ASP A 144 1.27 -0.62 21.54
N ILE A 145 1.60 0.15 20.49
CA ILE A 145 2.41 -0.34 19.37
C ILE A 145 3.77 -0.85 19.86
N LYS A 146 4.47 -0.08 20.69
CA LYS A 146 5.75 -0.51 21.29
C LYS A 146 5.61 -1.77 22.14
N ARG A 147 4.50 -1.95 22.86
CA ARG A 147 4.22 -3.19 23.61
C ARG A 147 3.96 -4.37 22.69
N ASN A 148 3.26 -4.15 21.57
CA ASN A 148 3.04 -5.17 20.57
C ASN A 148 4.37 -5.60 19.93
N VAL A 149 5.24 -4.67 19.52
CA VAL A 149 6.58 -4.97 18.99
C VAL A 149 7.39 -5.82 19.97
N ARG A 150 7.44 -5.44 21.26
CA ARG A 150 8.09 -6.26 22.30
C ARG A 150 7.48 -7.65 22.44
N THR A 151 6.16 -7.75 22.33
CA THR A 151 5.46 -9.04 22.40
C THR A 151 5.85 -9.91 21.21
N VAL A 152 5.89 -9.35 20.01
CA VAL A 152 6.36 -10.06 18.80
C VAL A 152 7.78 -10.57 19.00
N GLY A 153 8.73 -9.68 19.31
CA GLY A 153 10.12 -10.07 19.54
C GLY A 153 10.27 -11.14 20.62
N ARG A 154 9.54 -11.00 21.74
CA ARG A 154 9.60 -12.00 22.82
C ARG A 154 9.02 -13.35 22.42
N SER A 155 7.95 -13.36 21.61
CA SER A 155 7.32 -14.58 21.12
C SER A 155 8.19 -15.35 20.14
N ILE A 156 9.00 -14.65 19.33
CA ILE A 156 9.84 -15.29 18.31
C ILE A 156 11.31 -15.46 18.72
N GLY A 157 11.75 -14.94 19.87
CA GLY A 157 13.15 -15.02 20.34
C GLY A 157 14.02 -13.80 19.97
N GLU A 158 13.43 -12.79 19.33
CA GLU A 158 14.10 -11.60 18.77
C GLU A 158 13.96 -10.38 19.69
N CYS A 159 14.29 -10.55 20.97
CA CYS A 159 14.13 -9.49 21.97
C CYS A 159 15.03 -8.26 21.72
N GLU A 160 16.27 -8.47 21.26
CA GLU A 160 17.22 -7.37 21.02
C GLU A 160 16.78 -6.50 19.84
N ALA A 161 16.42 -7.14 18.72
CA ALA A 161 15.88 -6.45 17.54
C ALA A 161 14.58 -5.68 17.88
N ALA A 162 13.67 -6.28 18.65
CA ALA A 162 12.46 -5.60 19.08
C ALA A 162 12.74 -4.36 19.95
N GLU A 163 13.71 -4.43 20.88
CA GLU A 163 14.08 -3.26 21.68
C GLU A 163 14.78 -2.19 20.84
N GLU A 164 15.56 -2.54 19.82
CA GLU A 164 16.15 -1.58 18.89
C GLU A 164 15.07 -0.78 18.14
N VAL A 165 14.09 -1.48 17.55
CA VAL A 165 12.93 -0.84 16.90
C VAL A 165 12.19 0.07 17.87
N VAL A 166 11.91 -0.41 19.08
CA VAL A 166 11.19 0.39 20.08
C VAL A 166 11.97 1.62 20.49
N ASN A 167 13.29 1.52 20.70
CA ASN A 167 14.13 2.66 21.01
C ASN A 167 14.13 3.69 19.86
N GLY A 168 14.16 3.24 18.61
CA GLY A 168 13.99 4.08 17.43
C GLY A 168 12.67 4.85 17.45
N MET A 169 11.55 4.15 17.70
CA MET A 169 10.24 4.77 17.85
C MET A 169 10.18 5.79 18.99
N GLU A 170 10.73 5.46 20.16
CA GLU A 170 10.75 6.35 21.34
C GLU A 170 11.56 7.62 21.07
N ASN A 171 12.68 7.50 20.37
CA ASN A 171 13.49 8.64 19.96
C ASN A 171 12.72 9.58 19.03
N THR A 172 12.06 9.03 18.00
CA THR A 172 11.28 9.82 17.04
C THR A 172 10.09 10.50 17.72
N VAL A 173 9.30 9.76 18.51
CA VAL A 173 8.17 10.32 19.27
C VAL A 173 8.64 11.44 20.20
N SER A 174 9.71 11.21 20.97
CA SER A 174 10.25 12.21 21.90
C SER A 174 10.77 13.45 21.17
N ARG A 175 11.41 13.30 20.02
CA ARG A 175 11.89 14.42 19.18
C ARG A 175 10.71 15.28 18.74
N VAL A 176 9.66 14.67 18.22
CA VAL A 176 8.45 15.36 17.77
C VAL A 176 7.75 16.06 18.94
N GLU A 177 7.50 15.36 20.04
CA GLU A 177 6.84 15.93 21.22
C GLU A 177 7.57 17.16 21.76
N ASN A 178 8.91 17.10 21.84
CA ASN A 178 9.73 18.23 22.29
C ASN A 178 9.68 19.40 21.31
N ALA A 179 9.67 19.14 20.00
CA ALA A 179 9.64 20.18 18.97
C ALA A 179 8.31 20.96 19.00
N VAL A 180 7.19 20.25 19.21
CA VAL A 180 5.84 20.84 19.21
C VAL A 180 5.37 21.32 20.59
N GLN A 181 6.15 21.06 21.65
CA GLN A 181 5.78 21.39 23.01
C GLN A 181 5.49 22.89 23.19
N GLY A 182 4.30 23.20 23.70
CA GLY A 182 3.89 24.57 24.02
C GLY A 182 3.53 25.43 22.80
N ARG A 183 3.42 24.84 21.61
CA ARG A 183 2.94 25.50 20.40
C ARG A 183 1.42 25.43 20.29
N ASP A 184 0.86 26.33 19.48
CA ASP A 184 -0.57 26.34 19.15
C ASP A 184 -0.92 25.10 18.33
N LYS A 185 -2.01 24.42 18.69
CA LYS A 185 -2.40 23.16 18.04
C LYS A 185 -3.39 23.44 16.90
N PRO A 186 -3.00 23.28 15.63
CA PRO A 186 -3.94 23.44 14.52
C PRO A 186 -5.04 22.36 14.59
N VAL A 187 -6.23 22.70 14.13
CA VAL A 187 -7.36 21.78 14.01
C VAL A 187 -7.12 20.86 12.82
N VAL A 188 -7.11 19.55 13.06
CA VAL A 188 -6.76 18.55 12.05
C VAL A 188 -7.96 17.64 11.79
N MET A 189 -8.32 17.52 10.52
CA MET A 189 -9.26 16.54 10.01
C MET A 189 -8.48 15.42 9.31
N TYR A 190 -8.77 14.16 9.63
CA TYR A 190 -8.21 13.01 8.91
C TYR A 190 -9.30 12.34 8.07
N GLY A 191 -9.00 12.10 6.80
CA GLY A 191 -9.95 11.57 5.83
C GLY A 191 -10.90 12.64 5.30
N THR A 192 -11.86 12.20 4.49
CA THR A 192 -12.83 13.08 3.83
C THR A 192 -14.26 12.59 4.04
N PRO A 193 -14.75 12.59 5.30
CA PRO A 193 -16.11 12.15 5.57
C PRO A 193 -17.14 12.99 4.80
N THR A 194 -18.22 12.35 4.41
CA THR A 194 -19.28 12.94 3.59
C THR A 194 -20.62 12.86 4.30
N ASP A 195 -21.57 13.68 3.88
CA ASP A 195 -22.94 13.59 4.35
C ASP A 195 -23.71 12.40 3.74
N ASP A 196 -23.09 11.65 2.81
CA ASP A 196 -23.66 10.45 2.20
C ASP A 196 -23.50 9.23 3.13
N PRO A 197 -24.60 8.68 3.67
CA PRO A 197 -24.54 7.54 4.60
C PRO A 197 -24.08 6.23 3.96
N GLY A 198 -23.97 6.15 2.63
CA GLY A 198 -23.54 4.97 1.88
C GLY A 198 -22.05 4.90 1.53
N GLN A 199 -21.29 5.98 1.75
CA GLN A 199 -19.86 6.04 1.43
C GLN A 199 -19.00 5.48 2.58
N PHE A 200 -17.95 4.74 2.22
CA PHE A 200 -16.96 4.18 3.16
C PHE A 200 -16.05 5.27 3.78
N ASP A 201 -16.06 6.50 3.26
CA ASP A 201 -15.22 7.61 3.73
C ASP A 201 -15.62 8.16 5.12
N ASN A 202 -16.69 7.62 5.72
CA ASN A 202 -17.22 8.06 7.02
C ASN A 202 -16.63 7.36 8.24
N PHE A 203 -15.56 6.59 8.07
CA PHE A 203 -14.79 6.04 9.18
C PHE A 203 -13.67 7.02 9.55
N VAL A 204 -13.65 7.45 10.81
CA VAL A 204 -12.75 8.53 11.27
C VAL A 204 -12.05 8.17 12.58
N PRO A 205 -10.85 8.73 12.84
CA PRO A 205 -10.12 8.46 14.06
C PRO A 205 -10.68 9.28 15.23
N GLY A 206 -11.67 8.73 15.92
CA GLY A 206 -12.20 9.27 17.18
C GLY A 206 -11.17 9.21 18.33
N ASN A 207 -11.55 9.76 19.49
CA ASN A 207 -10.71 9.74 20.69
C ASN A 207 -10.30 8.30 21.09
N GLY A 208 -9.03 8.09 21.41
CA GLY A 208 -8.51 6.79 21.84
C GLY A 208 -8.18 5.82 20.70
N THR A 209 -8.30 6.23 19.43
CA THR A 209 -7.70 5.51 18.29
C THR A 209 -6.20 5.81 18.18
N PHE A 210 -5.40 4.89 17.63
CA PHE A 210 -3.97 5.15 17.45
C PHE A 210 -3.71 6.34 16.52
N LYS A 211 -4.52 6.54 15.47
CA LYS A 211 -4.48 7.72 14.58
C LYS A 211 -4.78 9.03 15.33
N HIS A 212 -5.69 9.03 16.31
CA HIS A 212 -5.85 10.17 17.21
C HIS A 212 -4.56 10.42 18.02
N GLY A 213 -3.92 9.35 18.52
CA GLY A 213 -2.61 9.43 19.15
C GLY A 213 -1.55 10.08 18.24
N ILE A 214 -1.44 9.65 16.99
CA ILE A 214 -0.49 10.21 16.01
C ILE A 214 -0.75 11.71 15.79
N ILE A 215 -1.99 12.11 15.51
CA ILE A 215 -2.37 13.52 15.28
C ILE A 215 -2.02 14.40 16.49
N THR A 216 -2.30 13.92 17.70
CA THR A 216 -2.07 14.69 18.92
C THR A 216 -0.59 14.75 19.32
N THR A 217 0.19 13.69 19.09
CA THR A 217 1.64 13.68 19.26
C THR A 217 2.32 14.62 18.26
N ALA A 218 1.82 14.70 17.02
CA ALA A 218 2.27 15.68 16.01
C ALA A 218 1.95 17.13 16.37
N GLY A 219 1.31 17.39 17.52
CA GLY A 219 0.94 18.72 17.97
C GLY A 219 -0.34 19.26 17.31
N GLY A 220 -1.14 18.41 16.67
CA GLY A 220 -2.46 18.77 16.17
C GLY A 220 -3.57 18.62 17.23
N ASP A 221 -4.73 19.18 16.92
CA ASP A 221 -5.98 19.02 17.67
C ASP A 221 -7.01 18.33 16.79
N ASN A 222 -7.35 17.08 17.13
CA ASN A 222 -8.20 16.23 16.30
C ASN A 222 -9.65 16.73 16.31
N VAL A 223 -10.16 17.11 15.14
CA VAL A 223 -11.51 17.65 14.97
C VAL A 223 -12.60 16.71 15.48
N TYR A 224 -12.40 15.39 15.38
CA TYR A 224 -13.38 14.40 15.82
C TYR A 224 -13.46 14.31 17.35
N ASP A 225 -12.35 14.49 18.05
CA ASP A 225 -12.35 14.59 19.51
C ASP A 225 -13.08 15.87 19.97
N ARG A 226 -12.88 17.00 19.27
CA ARG A 226 -13.59 18.26 19.56
C ARG A 226 -15.11 18.13 19.49
N ILE A 227 -15.61 17.39 18.50
CA ILE A 227 -17.05 17.14 18.35
C ILE A 227 -17.55 15.94 19.18
N GLY A 228 -16.70 15.35 20.02
CA GLY A 228 -17.06 14.30 20.98
C GLY A 228 -17.25 12.91 20.36
N VAL A 229 -16.54 12.60 19.27
CA VAL A 229 -16.53 11.26 18.67
C VAL A 229 -15.56 10.38 19.45
N ASP A 230 -16.11 9.43 20.20
CA ASP A 230 -15.35 8.40 20.91
C ASP A 230 -14.93 7.29 19.93
N GLY A 231 -13.64 6.95 19.90
CA GLY A 231 -13.07 5.86 19.12
C GLY A 231 -13.29 4.47 19.74
N GLY A 232 -13.81 4.40 20.97
CA GLY A 232 -13.98 3.16 21.74
C GLY A 232 -12.75 2.75 22.56
N GLY A 233 -11.72 3.61 22.62
CA GLY A 233 -10.46 3.38 23.34
C GLY A 233 -9.68 2.14 22.86
N ALA A 234 -8.81 1.57 23.70
CA ALA A 234 -8.04 0.35 23.42
C ALA A 234 -8.90 -0.92 23.21
N SER A 235 -10.22 -0.81 23.22
CA SER A 235 -11.17 -1.89 22.91
C SER A 235 -12.02 -1.59 21.65
N GLY A 236 -11.71 -0.51 20.93
CA GLY A 236 -12.51 0.02 19.83
C GLY A 236 -11.72 0.15 18.53
N SER A 237 -12.41 -0.21 17.44
CA SER A 237 -12.08 -0.12 16.01
C SER A 237 -10.97 0.86 15.60
N LEU A 238 -10.18 0.51 14.57
CA LEU A 238 -9.16 1.39 13.95
C LEU A 238 -9.71 2.81 13.69
N GLU A 239 -10.98 2.86 13.28
CA GLU A 239 -11.76 4.07 13.03
C GLU A 239 -13.23 3.81 13.34
N VAL A 240 -13.98 4.87 13.63
CA VAL A 240 -15.41 4.78 13.94
C VAL A 240 -16.24 5.43 12.86
N ARG A 241 -17.36 4.80 12.52
CA ARG A 241 -18.30 5.36 11.55
C ARG A 241 -19.09 6.50 12.17
N ILE A 242 -19.01 7.68 11.55
CA ILE A 242 -19.80 8.85 11.94
C ILE A 242 -21.03 9.03 11.04
N SER A 243 -21.98 9.82 11.53
CA SER A 243 -23.14 10.26 10.76
C SER A 243 -22.82 11.48 9.88
N GLY A 244 -23.63 11.73 8.85
CA GLY A 244 -23.48 12.95 8.03
C GLY A 244 -23.62 14.25 8.83
N GLU A 245 -24.43 14.28 9.89
CA GLU A 245 -24.50 15.42 10.81
C GLU A 245 -23.16 15.67 11.51
N GLN A 246 -22.49 14.62 11.98
CA GLN A 246 -21.17 14.72 12.58
C GLN A 246 -20.08 15.10 11.57
N ALA A 247 -20.18 14.63 10.32
CA ALA A 247 -19.26 15.05 9.25
C ALA A 247 -19.37 16.57 9.00
N VAL A 248 -20.61 17.08 8.91
CA VAL A 248 -20.88 18.52 8.80
C VAL A 248 -20.41 19.30 10.03
N LEU A 249 -20.60 18.77 11.24
CA LEU A 249 -20.08 19.39 12.46
C LEU A 249 -18.55 19.49 12.45
N ALA A 250 -17.85 18.43 12.06
CA ALA A 250 -16.39 18.44 11.95
C ALA A 250 -15.90 19.47 10.93
N LEU A 251 -16.56 19.60 9.78
CA LEU A 251 -16.21 20.63 8.78
C LEU A 251 -16.49 22.06 9.29
N ASN A 252 -17.53 22.25 10.11
CA ASN A 252 -17.85 23.55 10.72
C ASN A 252 -16.90 23.95 11.87
N GLU A 253 -16.12 23.02 12.42
CA GLU A 253 -15.00 23.35 13.31
C GLU A 253 -13.83 24.01 12.56
N ASP A 254 -13.95 24.16 11.24
CA ASP A 254 -13.01 24.85 10.35
C ASP A 254 -11.58 24.30 10.48
N PRO A 255 -11.33 23.07 9.97
CA PRO A 255 -10.01 22.46 10.08
C PRO A 255 -8.94 23.32 9.41
N ASP A 256 -7.83 23.54 10.12
CA ASP A 256 -6.62 24.17 9.59
C ASP A 256 -5.92 23.21 8.61
N TRP A 257 -5.91 21.91 8.91
CA TRP A 257 -5.31 20.88 8.06
C TRP A 257 -6.29 19.75 7.75
N ILE A 258 -6.26 19.26 6.52
CA ILE A 258 -6.87 17.99 6.13
C ILE A 258 -5.76 17.00 5.77
N VAL A 259 -5.69 15.90 6.51
CA VAL A 259 -4.78 14.78 6.23
C VAL A 259 -5.54 13.70 5.48
N ILE A 260 -5.00 13.26 4.35
CA ILE A 260 -5.56 12.20 3.52
C ILE A 260 -4.49 11.19 3.14
N THR A 261 -4.92 9.98 2.79
CA THR A 261 -4.03 8.96 2.26
C THR A 261 -3.71 9.21 0.79
N GLU A 262 -2.62 8.63 0.30
CA GLU A 262 -2.33 8.55 -1.13
C GLU A 262 -3.50 7.93 -1.90
N GLY A 263 -3.77 8.44 -3.11
CA GLY A 263 -4.94 8.05 -3.92
C GLY A 263 -6.28 8.67 -3.49
N ALA A 264 -6.41 9.21 -2.28
CA ALA A 264 -7.62 9.91 -1.85
C ALA A 264 -7.67 11.34 -2.40
N SER A 265 -8.86 11.95 -2.41
CA SER A 265 -9.02 13.34 -2.87
C SER A 265 -10.01 14.10 -2.01
N VAL A 266 -9.77 15.40 -1.83
CA VAL A 266 -10.69 16.27 -1.09
C VAL A 266 -11.88 16.61 -1.98
N PRO A 267 -13.13 16.37 -1.54
CA PRO A 267 -14.32 16.68 -2.31
C PRO A 267 -14.41 18.16 -2.69
N ARG A 268 -14.79 18.44 -3.94
CA ARG A 268 -15.01 19.82 -4.44
C ARG A 268 -16.45 20.25 -4.19
N ASN A 269 -16.76 20.62 -2.95
CA ASN A 269 -18.08 21.14 -2.57
C ASN A 269 -17.96 22.34 -1.62
N ASP A 270 -19.07 23.05 -1.40
CA ASP A 270 -19.09 24.28 -0.61
C ASP A 270 -18.62 24.07 0.84
N LEU A 271 -18.87 22.90 1.43
CA LEU A 271 -18.45 22.61 2.81
C LEU A 271 -16.92 22.54 2.89
N TYR A 272 -16.28 21.73 2.06
CA TYR A 272 -14.82 21.62 2.03
C TYR A 272 -14.15 22.91 1.56
N ASN A 273 -14.65 23.52 0.48
CA ASN A 273 -14.10 24.79 -0.07
C ASN A 273 -14.17 25.97 0.93
N SER A 274 -15.04 25.88 1.94
CA SER A 274 -15.17 26.92 2.96
C SER A 274 -14.18 26.79 4.13
N THR A 275 -13.51 25.64 4.26
CA THR A 275 -12.54 25.40 5.33
C THR A 275 -11.21 26.13 5.09
N THR A 276 -10.53 26.50 6.17
CA THR A 276 -9.19 27.07 6.13
C THR A 276 -8.22 26.13 5.42
N ALA A 277 -8.28 24.83 5.69
CA ALA A 277 -7.43 23.83 5.03
C ALA A 277 -7.46 23.90 3.50
N VAL A 278 -8.65 24.03 2.88
CA VAL A 278 -8.76 24.11 1.41
C VAL A 278 -8.41 25.49 0.88
N GLN A 279 -8.71 26.56 1.63
CA GLN A 279 -8.42 27.94 1.19
C GLN A 279 -6.92 28.26 1.22
N GLU A 280 -6.18 27.65 2.14
CA GLU A 280 -4.74 27.86 2.34
C GLU A 280 -3.89 26.71 1.77
N ASP A 281 -4.50 25.77 1.05
CA ASP A 281 -3.84 24.59 0.44
C ASP A 281 -3.10 23.71 1.47
N GLN A 282 -3.62 23.65 2.70
CA GLN A 282 -3.10 22.85 3.81
C GLN A 282 -3.67 21.43 3.79
N ILE A 283 -3.41 20.72 2.69
CA ILE A 283 -3.80 19.33 2.48
C ILE A 283 -2.56 18.43 2.53
N LEU A 284 -2.43 17.65 3.61
CA LEU A 284 -1.30 16.74 3.78
C LEU A 284 -1.65 15.34 3.27
N ARG A 285 -0.84 14.82 2.35
CA ARG A 285 -0.95 13.44 1.88
C ARG A 285 0.06 12.56 2.61
N VAL A 286 -0.40 11.43 3.13
CA VAL A 286 0.44 10.45 3.84
C VAL A 286 0.31 9.06 3.21
N ASN A 287 1.37 8.26 3.34
CA ASN A 287 1.39 6.90 2.83
C ASN A 287 0.28 6.06 3.48
N THR A 288 -0.55 5.44 2.64
CA THR A 288 -1.73 4.67 3.07
C THR A 288 -1.35 3.51 3.97
N ASN A 289 -0.29 2.79 3.63
CA ASN A 289 0.15 1.60 4.35
C ASN A 289 0.71 1.97 5.73
N TYR A 290 1.49 3.05 5.81
CA TYR A 290 2.12 3.45 7.07
C TYR A 290 1.12 4.04 8.07
N ILE A 291 0.12 4.81 7.61
CA ILE A 291 -0.85 5.43 8.51
C ILE A 291 -2.00 4.49 8.93
N SER A 292 -2.23 3.41 8.18
CA SER A 292 -3.38 2.52 8.41
C SER A 292 -3.06 1.27 9.23
N GLN A 293 -1.81 1.10 9.65
CA GLN A 293 -1.33 -0.05 10.41
C GLN A 293 -0.80 0.42 11.75
N ASP A 294 -1.14 -0.25 12.83
CA ASP A 294 -0.61 -0.01 14.17
C ASP A 294 0.77 -0.70 14.37
N ALA A 295 1.72 -0.34 13.51
CA ALA A 295 3.06 -0.93 13.39
C ALA A 295 4.16 0.16 13.31
N PRO A 296 5.46 -0.16 13.43
CA PRO A 296 6.51 0.83 13.71
C PRO A 296 6.60 2.02 12.72
N ARG A 297 6.30 1.82 11.42
CA ARG A 297 6.36 2.87 10.40
C ARG A 297 5.33 3.99 10.59
N VAL A 298 4.43 3.92 11.58
CA VAL A 298 3.57 5.07 11.96
C VAL A 298 4.35 6.31 12.40
N THR A 299 5.64 6.15 12.74
CA THR A 299 6.55 7.25 13.04
C THR A 299 6.83 8.14 11.82
N VAL A 300 6.75 7.60 10.59
CA VAL A 300 6.92 8.37 9.35
C VAL A 300 5.79 9.39 9.15
N PRO A 301 4.49 9.02 9.13
CA PRO A 301 3.42 10.01 9.04
C PRO A 301 3.34 10.92 10.27
N LEU A 302 3.79 10.48 11.46
CA LEU A 302 3.92 11.35 12.64
C LEU A 302 4.83 12.55 12.34
N GLU A 303 6.03 12.31 11.79
CA GLU A 303 6.98 13.38 11.50
C GLU A 303 6.49 14.29 10.37
N ARG A 304 5.89 13.72 9.31
CA ARG A 304 5.29 14.52 8.22
C ARG A 304 4.19 15.44 8.74
N MET A 305 3.30 14.93 9.60
CA MET A 305 2.28 15.74 10.26
C MET A 305 2.90 16.84 11.12
N ALA A 306 3.89 16.51 11.96
CA ALA A 306 4.50 17.49 12.85
C ALA A 306 5.18 18.63 12.08
N ARG A 307 5.90 18.31 11.00
CA ARG A 307 6.56 19.31 10.13
C ARG A 307 5.56 20.19 9.40
N ALA A 308 4.48 19.60 8.88
CA ALA A 308 3.41 20.36 8.22
C ALA A 308 2.69 21.31 9.20
N PHE A 309 2.34 20.81 10.38
CA PHE A 309 1.59 21.57 11.38
C PHE A 309 2.46 22.64 12.06
N HIS A 310 3.76 22.40 12.20
CA HIS A 310 4.70 23.24 12.95
C HIS A 310 6.04 23.45 12.22
N PRO A 311 6.08 24.03 11.01
CA PRO A 311 7.32 24.12 10.23
C PRO A 311 8.46 24.84 10.99
N GLN A 312 8.13 25.92 11.70
CA GLN A 312 9.10 26.67 12.52
C GLN A 312 9.69 25.88 13.69
N ALA A 313 9.11 24.74 14.08
CA ALA A 313 9.68 23.85 15.08
C ALA A 313 10.88 23.05 14.57
N PHE A 314 10.95 22.87 13.25
CA PHE A 314 11.93 22.02 12.59
C PHE A 314 12.95 22.82 11.75
N GLU A 315 12.74 24.14 11.56
CA GLU A 315 13.68 25.05 10.90
C GLU A 315 14.92 25.42 11.75
N ALA A 316 14.96 25.12 13.05
CA ALA A 316 15.96 25.63 13.99
C ALA A 316 17.22 24.75 14.21
N SER A 317 17.37 23.62 13.51
CA SER A 317 18.60 22.80 13.62
C SER A 317 19.80 23.33 12.81
N GLY A 318 19.63 24.37 11.99
CA GLY A 318 20.68 24.91 11.11
C GLY A 318 21.45 26.16 11.59
N GLY A 319 21.37 26.59 12.86
CA GLY A 319 21.80 27.94 13.23
C GLY A 319 22.43 28.18 14.62
N GLY A 320 23.67 27.73 14.83
CA GLY A 320 24.75 28.45 15.55
C GLY A 320 24.62 28.81 17.05
N GLY A 321 25.40 28.11 17.89
CA GLY A 321 25.77 28.58 19.23
C GLY A 321 26.89 27.73 19.88
N GLY A 322 28.15 28.07 19.59
CA GLY A 322 29.31 27.23 19.91
C GLY A 322 29.68 27.06 21.39
N GLY A 323 30.37 25.94 21.67
CA GLY A 323 31.06 25.73 22.95
C GLY A 323 31.53 24.30 23.27
N GLY A 324 32.43 23.72 22.47
CA GLY A 324 33.50 22.85 22.99
C GLY A 324 33.33 21.33 22.92
N GLY A 325 33.95 20.74 21.89
CA GLY A 325 34.90 19.63 22.04
C GLY A 325 34.35 18.20 22.10
N GLY A 326 34.33 17.54 20.94
CA GLY A 326 34.26 16.09 20.82
C GLY A 326 34.06 15.73 19.35
N TYR A 327 35.11 15.26 18.68
CA TYR A 327 35.01 14.72 17.33
C TYR A 327 34.08 13.49 17.37
N ILE A 328 32.95 13.57 16.69
CA ILE A 328 32.17 12.44 16.23
C ILE A 328 32.14 12.62 14.71
N GLU A 329 32.59 11.60 13.99
CA GLU A 329 32.47 11.53 12.52
C GLU A 329 30.99 11.63 12.17
N GLU A 330 30.66 12.60 11.30
CA GLU A 330 29.34 12.75 10.70
C GLU A 330 29.08 11.50 9.85
N PRO A 331 27.92 10.83 9.98
CA PRO A 331 27.46 9.95 8.91
C PRO A 331 27.06 10.83 7.72
N GLU A 332 27.53 10.44 6.55
CA GLU A 332 27.26 11.10 5.28
C GLU A 332 25.79 10.91 4.88
N ASP A 333 25.17 12.04 4.51
CA ASP A 333 24.00 12.25 3.64
C ASP A 333 22.72 11.42 3.86
N GLU A 334 21.85 11.90 4.76
CA GLU A 334 20.41 11.82 4.51
C GLU A 334 19.98 13.07 3.73
N ALA A 335 19.45 12.88 2.52
CA ALA A 335 19.06 13.95 1.61
C ALA A 335 17.93 14.79 2.21
N SER A 336 18.27 15.87 2.92
CA SER A 336 17.28 16.83 3.39
C SER A 336 16.56 17.49 2.19
N GLU A 337 15.24 17.65 2.27
CA GLU A 337 14.47 18.49 1.35
C GLU A 337 15.06 19.93 1.34
N GLU A 338 15.65 20.34 0.21
CA GLU A 338 16.30 21.62 -0.02
C GLU A 338 15.51 22.42 -1.06
N VAL A 339 15.28 23.71 -0.78
CA VAL A 339 14.58 24.62 -1.68
C VAL A 339 15.56 25.63 -2.25
N PHE A 340 15.65 25.69 -3.58
CA PHE A 340 16.49 26.62 -4.32
C PHE A 340 15.63 27.56 -5.15
N THR A 341 15.90 28.86 -5.09
CA THR A 341 15.21 29.86 -5.91
C THR A 341 16.21 30.65 -6.74
N ALA A 342 15.94 30.79 -8.04
CA ALA A 342 16.71 31.60 -8.95
C ALA A 342 15.79 32.50 -9.78
N SER A 343 16.15 33.77 -9.88
CA SER A 343 15.47 34.70 -10.79
C SER A 343 15.82 34.37 -12.23
N VAL A 344 14.85 34.59 -13.11
CA VAL A 344 15.00 34.24 -14.52
C VAL A 344 15.76 35.34 -15.26
N ASP A 345 16.86 34.98 -15.90
CA ASP A 345 17.60 35.83 -16.83
C ASP A 345 17.07 35.63 -18.25
N SER A 346 16.75 36.73 -18.95
CA SER A 346 16.32 36.71 -20.35
C SER A 346 17.54 36.75 -21.28
N VAL A 347 17.78 35.66 -22.01
CA VAL A 347 18.88 35.53 -22.96
C VAL A 347 18.31 35.07 -24.30
N GLU A 348 18.45 35.90 -25.34
CA GLU A 348 18.13 35.53 -26.74
C GLU A 348 16.71 34.98 -27.02
N GLY A 349 15.70 35.37 -26.23
CA GLY A 349 14.30 34.97 -26.44
C GLY A 349 13.87 33.71 -25.69
N THR A 350 14.75 33.15 -24.85
CA THR A 350 14.42 32.15 -23.83
C THR A 350 14.73 32.73 -22.45
N SER A 351 13.98 32.28 -21.45
CA SER A 351 14.14 32.72 -20.07
C SER A 351 14.78 31.59 -19.28
N ARG A 352 15.94 31.82 -18.67
CA ARG A 352 16.72 30.77 -17.99
C ARG A 352 16.92 31.11 -16.52
N ALA A 353 16.60 30.16 -15.66
CA ALA A 353 17.01 30.17 -14.26
C ALA A 353 18.23 29.26 -14.10
N THR A 354 19.28 29.73 -13.45
CA THR A 354 20.49 28.95 -13.17
C THR A 354 20.71 28.87 -11.67
N PHE A 355 20.98 27.68 -11.16
CA PHE A 355 21.16 27.43 -9.73
C PHE A 355 22.64 27.17 -9.45
N GLY A 356 23.16 27.79 -8.40
CA GLY A 356 24.57 27.64 -8.00
C GLY A 356 24.83 26.48 -7.04
N ASN A 357 23.76 25.92 -6.46
CA ASN A 357 23.78 24.86 -5.45
C ASN A 357 22.65 23.85 -5.78
N GLY A 358 22.78 22.62 -5.31
CA GLY A 358 21.86 21.52 -5.62
C GLY A 358 22.21 20.80 -6.93
N TYR A 359 21.44 19.76 -7.26
CA TYR A 359 21.68 18.94 -8.45
C TYR A 359 20.95 19.42 -9.70
N VAL A 360 20.03 20.39 -9.61
CA VAL A 360 19.42 21.02 -10.80
C VAL A 360 20.27 22.21 -11.22
N GLU A 361 20.97 22.13 -12.35
CA GLU A 361 21.86 23.20 -12.81
C GLU A 361 21.09 24.39 -13.38
N ALA A 362 20.06 24.11 -14.19
CA ALA A 362 19.30 25.14 -14.86
C ALA A 362 17.92 24.65 -15.32
N VAL A 363 17.00 25.60 -15.38
CA VAL A 363 15.68 25.45 -15.98
C VAL A 363 15.55 26.50 -17.08
N GLU A 364 15.30 26.04 -18.32
CA GLU A 364 15.07 26.90 -19.48
C GLU A 364 13.57 26.89 -19.84
N LEU A 365 12.97 28.07 -19.86
CA LEU A 365 11.57 28.28 -20.18
C LEU A 365 11.45 28.61 -21.67
N GLY A 366 10.56 27.91 -22.38
CA GLY A 366 10.26 28.17 -23.80
C GLY A 366 9.44 29.45 -24.04
N ALA A 367 9.13 30.22 -22.99
CA ALA A 367 8.47 31.50 -23.07
C ALA A 367 9.32 32.61 -22.43
N GLU A 368 9.24 33.83 -22.98
CA GLU A 368 9.80 35.04 -22.39
C GLU A 368 8.94 35.49 -21.20
N VAL A 369 9.39 35.19 -19.97
CA VAL A 369 8.67 35.53 -18.73
C VAL A 369 9.63 36.07 -17.68
N GLU A 370 9.16 37.04 -16.91
CA GLU A 370 9.86 37.55 -15.73
C GLU A 370 9.31 36.85 -14.48
N GLY A 371 10.18 36.57 -13.51
CA GLY A 371 9.81 35.96 -12.23
C GLY A 371 10.94 35.12 -11.65
N ASP A 372 10.58 34.34 -10.64
CA ASP A 372 11.48 33.38 -9.99
C ASP A 372 11.08 31.95 -10.37
N VAL A 373 12.09 31.09 -10.51
CA VAL A 373 11.92 29.64 -10.58
C VAL A 373 12.40 29.05 -9.27
N THR A 374 11.56 28.21 -8.68
CA THR A 374 11.87 27.48 -7.47
C THR A 374 12.01 26.00 -7.80
N VAL A 375 13.07 25.38 -7.30
CA VAL A 375 13.32 23.95 -7.31
C VAL A 375 13.27 23.46 -5.88
N GLU A 376 12.48 22.43 -5.62
CA GLU A 376 12.40 21.78 -4.31
C GLU A 376 12.87 20.34 -4.50
N THR A 377 13.89 19.93 -3.77
CA THR A 377 14.31 18.53 -3.75
C THR A 377 13.29 17.73 -2.96
N VAL A 378 13.00 16.54 -3.46
CA VAL A 378 12.09 15.58 -2.84
C VAL A 378 12.91 14.35 -2.52
N ASP A 379 12.62 13.71 -1.40
CA ASP A 379 13.23 12.42 -1.06
C ASP A 379 13.07 11.42 -2.22
N VAL A 380 14.17 10.74 -2.52
CA VAL A 380 14.18 9.58 -3.41
C VAL A 380 13.56 8.40 -2.66
N GLY A 381 12.23 8.39 -2.55
CA GLY A 381 11.45 7.22 -2.16
C GLY A 381 11.11 6.35 -3.35
N ASP A 382 10.20 5.39 -3.16
CA ASP A 382 9.68 4.52 -4.22
C ASP A 382 9.18 5.34 -5.41
N GLY A 383 9.71 5.05 -6.59
CA GLY A 383 9.48 5.79 -7.82
C GLY A 383 9.79 4.91 -9.02
N PRO A 384 9.41 5.35 -10.24
CA PRO A 384 9.61 4.58 -11.45
C PRO A 384 11.08 4.21 -11.69
N GLY A 385 11.35 2.96 -12.04
CA GLY A 385 12.70 2.44 -12.24
C GLY A 385 13.56 2.53 -10.97
N THR A 386 14.86 2.71 -11.12
CA THR A 386 15.75 3.00 -9.97
C THR A 386 15.81 4.52 -9.75
N PRO A 387 15.19 5.09 -8.71
CA PRO A 387 15.16 6.53 -8.50
C PRO A 387 16.53 7.05 -8.05
N LEU A 388 17.07 8.05 -8.75
CA LEU A 388 18.36 8.66 -8.42
C LEU A 388 18.21 10.08 -7.86
N ARG A 389 17.28 10.87 -8.40
CA ARG A 389 16.95 12.23 -7.93
C ARG A 389 15.45 12.48 -8.14
N ARG A 390 14.79 13.23 -7.26
CA ARG A 390 13.40 13.67 -7.44
C ARG A 390 13.27 15.13 -7.03
N PHE A 391 12.58 15.94 -7.83
CA PHE A 391 12.46 17.36 -7.57
C PHE A 391 11.19 17.97 -8.18
N SER A 392 10.65 18.98 -7.51
CA SER A 392 9.57 19.83 -7.99
C SER A 392 10.16 21.08 -8.64
N VAL A 393 9.59 21.53 -9.76
CA VAL A 393 9.93 22.82 -10.39
C VAL A 393 8.69 23.68 -10.46
N THR A 394 8.73 24.80 -9.75
CA THR A 394 7.71 25.85 -9.79
C THR A 394 8.23 27.01 -10.63
N VAL A 395 7.51 27.32 -11.71
CA VAL A 395 7.82 28.41 -12.65
C VAL A 395 6.69 29.45 -12.64
N PRO A 396 6.91 30.68 -13.15
CA PRO A 396 5.84 31.65 -13.33
C PRO A 396 4.64 31.06 -14.09
N GLU A 397 3.42 31.44 -13.71
CA GLU A 397 2.17 30.84 -14.24
C GLU A 397 2.12 30.81 -15.78
N ALA A 398 2.61 31.87 -16.42
CA ALA A 398 2.66 32.00 -17.89
C ALA A 398 3.57 30.97 -18.59
N ALA A 399 4.51 30.33 -17.87
CA ALA A 399 5.42 29.32 -18.39
C ALA A 399 5.08 27.90 -17.92
N ARG A 400 4.11 27.72 -17.00
CA ARG A 400 3.83 26.41 -16.36
C ARG A 400 3.51 25.29 -17.35
N ASN A 401 2.76 25.60 -18.41
CA ASN A 401 2.34 24.65 -19.45
C ASN A 401 3.03 24.90 -20.80
N GLU A 402 4.11 25.68 -20.80
CA GLU A 402 4.93 25.92 -21.99
C GLU A 402 6.08 24.91 -22.03
N PRO A 403 6.54 24.51 -23.23
CA PRO A 403 7.68 23.62 -23.34
C PRO A 403 8.93 24.27 -22.76
N GLY A 404 9.88 23.45 -22.34
CA GLY A 404 11.17 23.92 -21.86
C GLY A 404 12.11 22.77 -21.58
N THR A 405 13.19 23.05 -20.86
CA THR A 405 14.24 22.08 -20.61
C THR A 405 14.69 22.12 -19.15
N VAL A 406 14.91 20.96 -18.55
CA VAL A 406 15.53 20.81 -17.22
C VAL A 406 16.92 20.21 -17.39
N ARG A 407 17.90 20.73 -16.66
CA ARG A 407 19.28 20.23 -16.63
C ARG A 407 19.61 19.79 -15.21
N VAL A 408 19.96 18.53 -15.05
CA VAL A 408 20.17 17.89 -13.75
C VAL A 408 21.47 17.12 -13.76
N THR A 409 22.23 17.17 -12.67
CA THR A 409 23.51 16.47 -12.54
C THR A 409 23.36 15.29 -11.59
N VAL A 410 23.92 14.16 -11.99
CA VAL A 410 24.09 12.96 -11.17
C VAL A 410 25.60 12.78 -10.99
N ASP A 411 26.06 12.87 -9.75
CA ASP A 411 27.49 12.73 -9.45
C ASP A 411 27.98 11.30 -9.70
N GLY A 412 29.27 11.18 -10.02
CA GLY A 412 29.88 9.88 -10.29
C GLY A 412 29.94 8.95 -9.07
N GLY A 413 29.80 9.46 -7.84
CA GLY A 413 29.67 8.64 -6.64
C GLY A 413 28.38 7.82 -6.67
N THR A 414 27.26 8.53 -6.82
CA THR A 414 25.90 7.96 -6.94
C THR A 414 25.82 6.90 -8.03
N LEU A 415 26.41 7.14 -9.22
CA LEU A 415 26.40 6.16 -10.31
C LEU A 415 27.22 4.90 -9.99
N ASN A 416 28.37 5.05 -9.34
CA ASN A 416 29.21 3.91 -8.98
C ASN A 416 28.60 3.07 -7.86
N GLU A 417 27.92 3.71 -6.90
CA GLU A 417 27.25 3.04 -5.79
C GLU A 417 26.03 2.25 -6.25
N THR A 418 25.23 2.83 -7.14
CA THR A 418 24.04 2.19 -7.70
C THR A 418 24.35 1.18 -8.81
N GLY A 419 25.56 1.24 -9.39
CA GLY A 419 25.94 0.39 -10.52
C GLY A 419 25.20 0.70 -11.83
N VAL A 420 24.50 1.83 -11.89
CA VAL A 420 23.71 2.27 -13.03
C VAL A 420 24.62 2.76 -14.16
N SER A 421 24.34 2.30 -15.37
CA SER A 421 25.02 2.79 -16.57
C SER A 421 24.46 4.15 -17.01
N GLU A 422 25.33 5.04 -17.50
CA GLU A 422 24.95 6.40 -17.90
C GLU A 422 23.89 6.42 -19.01
N ASP A 423 23.87 5.41 -19.90
CA ASP A 423 22.89 5.27 -20.98
C ASP A 423 21.51 4.78 -20.51
N ALA A 424 21.40 4.30 -19.28
CA ALA A 424 20.12 3.95 -18.65
C ALA A 424 19.46 5.16 -17.96
N LEU A 425 20.11 6.33 -17.94
CA LEU A 425 19.56 7.52 -17.28
C LEU A 425 18.45 8.17 -18.08
N LEU A 426 17.31 8.36 -17.42
CA LEU A 426 16.11 8.95 -17.98
C LEU A 426 15.54 10.00 -17.03
N VAL A 427 15.06 11.11 -17.57
CA VAL A 427 14.20 12.02 -16.81
C VAL A 427 12.74 11.68 -17.10
N VAL A 428 11.95 11.53 -16.04
CA VAL A 428 10.51 11.30 -16.13
C VAL A 428 9.76 12.44 -15.46
N LYS A 429 8.58 12.79 -15.98
CA LYS A 429 7.62 13.69 -15.32
C LYS A 429 6.61 12.81 -14.56
N THR A 430 6.60 12.91 -13.24
CA THR A 430 5.93 11.95 -12.32
C THR A 430 4.43 12.18 -12.15
N GLY A 431 3.89 13.30 -12.62
CA GLY A 431 2.48 13.67 -12.41
C GLY A 431 1.43 12.85 -13.19
N GLY A 432 1.84 11.85 -13.98
CA GLY A 432 0.96 10.97 -14.77
C GLY A 432 1.13 9.49 -14.39
N VAL A 433 0.13 8.66 -14.72
CA VAL A 433 0.20 7.20 -14.53
C VAL A 433 -0.13 6.53 -15.88
N PRO A 434 0.84 5.86 -16.54
CA PRO A 434 2.25 5.78 -16.15
C PRO A 434 2.94 7.17 -16.22
N PRO A 435 4.08 7.35 -15.54
CA PRO A 435 4.92 8.54 -15.67
C PRO A 435 5.26 8.84 -17.13
N LEU A 436 5.47 10.12 -17.45
CA LEU A 436 5.83 10.50 -18.81
C LEU A 436 7.36 10.50 -18.97
N PRO A 437 7.95 9.55 -19.71
CA PRO A 437 9.37 9.59 -20.04
C PRO A 437 9.66 10.79 -20.96
N LEU A 438 10.71 11.54 -20.64
CA LEU A 438 11.10 12.72 -21.40
C LEU A 438 12.25 12.42 -22.35
N ASN A 439 12.31 13.17 -23.44
CA ASN A 439 13.44 13.12 -24.36
C ASN A 439 14.70 13.60 -23.62
N THR A 440 15.56 12.65 -23.25
CA THR A 440 16.71 12.87 -22.37
C THR A 440 18.02 12.73 -23.14
N THR A 441 18.91 13.71 -22.97
CA THR A 441 20.29 13.67 -23.47
C THR A 441 21.25 13.64 -22.29
N VAL A 442 22.13 12.64 -22.26
CA VAL A 442 23.16 12.48 -21.23
C VAL A 442 24.47 13.11 -21.72
N LEU A 443 25.08 13.93 -20.88
CA LEU A 443 26.33 14.64 -21.14
C LEU A 443 27.37 14.25 -20.08
N ASP A 444 28.46 13.64 -20.51
CA ASP A 444 29.60 13.27 -19.66
C ASP A 444 30.34 14.53 -19.14
N THR A 445 30.70 14.53 -17.86
CA THR A 445 31.42 15.60 -17.17
C THR A 445 32.55 15.04 -16.30
N ASP A 446 33.51 15.89 -15.91
CA ASP A 446 34.66 15.44 -15.11
C ASP A 446 34.28 14.86 -13.72
N ASP A 447 33.08 15.18 -13.20
CA ASP A 447 32.62 14.85 -11.84
C ASP A 447 31.36 13.96 -11.81
N GLY A 448 30.87 13.48 -12.96
CA GLY A 448 29.62 12.72 -13.10
C GLY A 448 28.96 12.94 -14.46
N VAL A 449 27.63 12.98 -14.51
CA VAL A 449 26.88 13.23 -15.76
C VAL A 449 25.81 14.30 -15.58
N THR A 450 25.58 15.09 -16.62
CA THR A 450 24.44 16.01 -16.72
C THR A 450 23.40 15.43 -17.66
N VAL A 451 22.20 15.16 -17.14
CA VAL A 451 21.02 14.81 -17.94
C VAL A 451 20.24 16.08 -18.30
N VAL A 452 19.88 16.18 -19.57
CA VAL A 452 19.13 17.31 -20.14
C VAL A 452 17.85 16.78 -20.74
N ALA A 453 16.70 17.21 -20.24
CA ALA A 453 15.41 16.69 -20.69
C ALA A 453 14.45 17.78 -21.16
N ASP A 454 13.87 17.55 -22.34
CA ASP A 454 12.82 18.40 -22.88
C ASP A 454 11.48 18.04 -22.23
N THR A 455 10.81 19.04 -21.65
CA THR A 455 9.52 18.86 -20.99
C THR A 455 8.42 19.67 -21.68
N PRO A 456 7.19 19.12 -21.81
CA PRO A 456 6.04 19.89 -22.30
C PRO A 456 5.48 20.89 -21.28
N GLY A 457 5.95 20.87 -20.02
CA GLY A 457 5.55 21.80 -18.97
C GLY A 457 6.16 21.43 -17.61
N PHE A 458 6.09 22.33 -16.64
CA PHE A 458 6.79 22.19 -15.36
C PHE A 458 5.88 21.68 -14.24
N SER A 459 6.39 20.70 -13.49
CA SER A 459 5.72 20.06 -12.35
C SER A 459 6.81 19.35 -11.53
N GLU A 460 6.54 18.13 -11.07
CA GLU A 460 7.52 17.22 -10.50
C GLU A 460 8.20 16.36 -11.57
N PHE A 461 9.48 16.07 -11.33
CA PHE A 461 10.37 15.29 -12.17
C PHE A 461 11.19 14.33 -11.31
N ALA A 462 11.65 13.25 -11.94
CA ALA A 462 12.66 12.37 -11.36
C ALA A 462 13.73 12.04 -12.41
N VAL A 463 14.98 11.91 -11.96
CA VAL A 463 16.04 11.23 -12.70
C VAL A 463 16.06 9.80 -12.21
N VAL A 464 15.89 8.86 -13.13
CA VAL A 464 15.77 7.42 -12.83
C VAL A 464 16.69 6.63 -13.75
N ALA A 465 17.09 5.44 -13.31
CA ALA A 465 17.61 4.43 -14.21
C ALA A 465 16.44 3.61 -14.75
N SER A 466 16.25 3.57 -16.07
CA SER A 466 15.26 2.72 -16.72
C SER A 466 15.67 2.43 -18.17
N SER A 467 15.31 1.25 -18.65
CA SER A 467 15.47 0.84 -20.05
C SER A 467 14.12 0.45 -20.63
N ALA A 468 13.96 0.51 -21.96
CA ALA A 468 12.74 -0.02 -22.56
C ALA A 468 12.64 -1.53 -22.22
N PRO A 469 11.44 -2.03 -21.85
CA PRO A 469 11.26 -3.45 -21.59
C PRO A 469 11.57 -4.26 -22.85
N VAL A 470 11.78 -5.56 -22.71
CA VAL A 470 11.90 -6.49 -23.83
C VAL A 470 10.58 -7.24 -23.96
N ALA A 471 9.78 -6.89 -24.97
CA ALA A 471 8.49 -7.52 -25.20
C ALA A 471 8.67 -8.93 -25.78
N ARG A 472 8.08 -9.93 -25.12
CA ARG A 472 7.99 -11.30 -25.60
C ARG A 472 6.54 -11.72 -25.65
N ALA A 473 6.15 -12.33 -26.77
CA ALA A 473 4.79 -12.78 -27.00
C ALA A 473 4.80 -14.22 -27.47
N GLU A 474 3.95 -15.05 -26.85
CA GLU A 474 3.65 -16.41 -27.27
C GLU A 474 2.16 -16.56 -27.56
N ALA A 475 1.83 -17.47 -28.48
CA ALA A 475 0.45 -17.80 -28.84
C ALA A 475 0.27 -19.32 -28.84
N THR A 476 -0.65 -19.82 -28.02
CA THR A 476 -0.92 -21.25 -27.82
C THR A 476 -2.39 -21.55 -28.04
N VAL A 477 -2.71 -22.66 -28.71
CA VAL A 477 -4.11 -23.12 -28.88
C VAL A 477 -4.51 -23.93 -27.66
N GLU A 478 -5.60 -23.52 -27.00
CA GLU A 478 -6.25 -24.26 -25.92
C GLU A 478 -7.70 -24.58 -26.29
N GLU A 479 -7.99 -25.86 -26.53
CA GLU A 479 -9.30 -26.33 -27.02
C GLU A 479 -9.74 -25.59 -28.29
N ASP A 480 -10.71 -24.67 -28.17
CA ASP A 480 -11.30 -23.89 -29.26
C ASP A 480 -10.87 -22.40 -29.25
N THR A 481 -9.96 -22.00 -28.36
CA THR A 481 -9.47 -20.61 -28.23
C THR A 481 -7.94 -20.53 -28.36
N VAL A 482 -7.43 -19.31 -28.60
CA VAL A 482 -5.99 -19.04 -28.58
C VAL A 482 -5.67 -18.19 -27.36
N VAL A 483 -4.72 -18.67 -26.56
CA VAL A 483 -4.16 -17.94 -25.42
C VAL A 483 -2.89 -17.21 -25.88
N LEU A 484 -2.90 -15.90 -25.74
CA LEU A 484 -1.74 -15.03 -25.94
C LEU A 484 -1.10 -14.75 -24.58
N SER A 485 0.21 -14.93 -24.47
CA SER A 485 0.95 -14.73 -23.22
C SER A 485 2.15 -13.82 -23.41
N ALA A 486 2.34 -12.89 -22.47
CA ALA A 486 3.44 -11.96 -22.39
C ALA A 486 4.42 -12.30 -21.25
N SER A 487 4.27 -13.46 -20.58
CA SER A 487 4.97 -13.80 -19.34
C SER A 487 6.50 -13.86 -19.46
N ASP A 488 7.02 -14.01 -20.67
CA ASP A 488 8.46 -13.99 -20.95
C ASP A 488 9.03 -12.57 -21.15
N SER A 489 8.20 -11.54 -21.04
CA SER A 489 8.64 -10.15 -21.13
C SER A 489 9.47 -9.79 -19.90
N THR A 490 10.52 -9.00 -20.10
CA THR A 490 11.51 -8.69 -19.05
C THR A 490 11.87 -7.22 -19.08
N ASP A 491 12.35 -6.70 -17.96
CA ASP A 491 12.93 -5.36 -17.83
C ASP A 491 14.16 -5.46 -16.90
N GLU A 492 15.17 -4.62 -17.14
CA GLU A 492 16.46 -4.67 -16.44
C GLU A 492 16.50 -3.75 -15.20
N TYR A 493 15.77 -2.63 -15.22
CA TYR A 493 15.88 -1.56 -14.21
C TYR A 493 14.53 -1.14 -13.61
N SER A 494 13.44 -1.64 -14.17
CA SER A 494 12.06 -1.22 -13.93
C SER A 494 11.14 -2.43 -13.78
N GLU A 495 9.95 -2.22 -13.24
CA GLU A 495 8.90 -3.24 -13.22
C GLU A 495 7.99 -3.14 -14.45
N VAL A 496 7.53 -4.26 -14.98
CA VAL A 496 6.50 -4.26 -16.02
C VAL A 496 5.13 -4.05 -15.38
N VAL A 497 4.45 -2.96 -15.74
CA VAL A 497 3.17 -2.55 -15.14
C VAL A 497 1.99 -2.61 -16.11
N GLY A 498 2.24 -2.83 -17.41
CA GLY A 498 1.21 -2.81 -18.43
C GLY A 498 1.47 -3.75 -19.59
N TYR A 499 0.40 -4.41 -20.04
CA TYR A 499 0.37 -5.30 -21.20
C TYR A 499 -0.86 -4.98 -22.04
N SER A 500 -0.66 -4.51 -23.27
CA SER A 500 -1.73 -4.20 -24.21
C SER A 500 -1.55 -4.98 -25.51
N TRP A 501 -2.57 -5.73 -25.89
CA TRP A 501 -2.60 -6.57 -27.09
C TRP A 501 -3.56 -5.98 -28.11
N GLU A 502 -3.11 -5.84 -29.35
CA GLU A 502 -3.96 -5.50 -30.49
C GLU A 502 -4.16 -6.72 -31.38
N VAL A 503 -5.42 -7.18 -31.49
CA VAL A 503 -5.82 -8.36 -32.28
C VAL A 503 -7.02 -7.97 -33.15
N ASN A 504 -6.89 -8.09 -34.47
CA ASN A 504 -7.96 -7.74 -35.43
C ASN A 504 -8.54 -6.31 -35.26
N GLY A 505 -7.78 -5.37 -34.67
CA GLY A 505 -8.22 -4.01 -34.38
C GLY A 505 -8.99 -3.84 -33.06
N GLU A 506 -9.03 -4.88 -32.22
CA GLU A 506 -9.52 -4.84 -30.85
C GLU A 506 -8.35 -4.84 -29.87
N THR A 507 -8.49 -4.10 -28.77
CA THR A 507 -7.47 -3.97 -27.72
C THR A 507 -7.87 -4.82 -26.52
N HIS A 508 -6.92 -5.61 -26.03
CA HIS A 508 -7.05 -6.43 -24.83
C HIS A 508 -5.94 -6.08 -23.85
N GLU A 509 -6.26 -5.98 -22.56
CA GLU A 509 -5.30 -5.64 -21.51
C GLU A 509 -5.06 -6.86 -20.63
N GLY A 510 -3.81 -7.09 -20.25
CA GLY A 510 -3.40 -8.18 -19.37
C GLY A 510 -2.21 -8.97 -19.91
N GLU A 511 -1.45 -9.56 -18.98
CA GLU A 511 -0.28 -10.40 -19.31
C GLU A 511 -0.67 -11.62 -20.14
N THR A 512 -1.85 -12.19 -19.87
CA THR A 512 -2.42 -13.29 -20.64
C THR A 512 -3.83 -12.94 -21.08
N VAL A 513 -4.13 -13.12 -22.37
CA VAL A 513 -5.45 -12.84 -22.95
C VAL A 513 -5.92 -13.99 -23.84
N GLU A 514 -7.20 -14.33 -23.77
CA GLU A 514 -7.83 -15.33 -24.63
C GLU A 514 -8.50 -14.64 -25.83
N VAL A 515 -8.29 -15.17 -27.03
CA VAL A 515 -8.91 -14.68 -28.27
C VAL A 515 -9.52 -15.83 -29.08
N ASP A 516 -10.65 -15.55 -29.74
CA ASP A 516 -11.39 -16.52 -30.57
C ASP A 516 -10.75 -16.80 -31.94
N GLY A 517 -9.56 -16.24 -32.19
CA GLY A 517 -8.79 -16.38 -33.43
C GLY A 517 -8.33 -15.05 -34.04
N GLY A 518 -7.52 -15.12 -35.08
CA GLY A 518 -6.92 -13.96 -35.75
C GLY A 518 -5.73 -14.38 -36.61
N ASN A 519 -5.11 -13.42 -37.31
CA ASN A 519 -3.88 -13.69 -38.07
C ASN A 519 -2.62 -13.38 -37.26
N GLU A 520 -2.64 -12.27 -36.54
CA GLU A 520 -1.51 -11.75 -35.76
C GLU A 520 -2.02 -10.96 -34.56
N ALA A 521 -1.22 -10.94 -33.50
CA ALA A 521 -1.41 -10.13 -32.31
C ALA A 521 -0.18 -9.26 -32.09
N THR A 522 -0.37 -7.97 -31.84
CA THR A 522 0.71 -7.06 -31.46
C THR A 522 0.63 -6.77 -29.97
N LEU A 523 1.65 -7.20 -29.23
CA LEU A 523 1.84 -6.88 -27.82
C LEU A 523 2.58 -5.54 -27.70
N THR A 524 2.16 -4.70 -26.77
CA THR A 524 2.90 -3.56 -26.23
C THR A 524 3.07 -3.75 -24.73
N VAL A 525 4.31 -3.80 -24.27
CA VAL A 525 4.68 -3.89 -22.86
C VAL A 525 5.08 -2.52 -22.36
N THR A 526 4.62 -2.13 -21.18
CA THR A 526 4.93 -0.84 -20.54
C THR A 526 5.54 -1.07 -19.17
N ASN A 527 6.68 -0.43 -18.90
CA ASN A 527 7.30 -0.47 -17.59
C ASN A 527 6.83 0.70 -16.69
N ASP A 528 7.17 0.64 -15.41
CA ASP A 528 6.78 1.62 -14.40
C ASP A 528 7.29 3.04 -14.67
N ALA A 529 8.36 3.20 -15.46
CA ALA A 529 8.88 4.47 -15.96
C ALA A 529 8.17 4.99 -17.22
N GLY A 530 7.18 4.25 -17.72
CA GLY A 530 6.39 4.59 -18.91
C GLY A 530 7.10 4.33 -20.23
N LEU A 531 8.24 3.63 -20.23
CA LEU A 531 8.88 3.15 -21.45
C LEU A 531 8.13 1.94 -21.99
N THR A 532 8.12 1.81 -23.32
CA THR A 532 7.41 0.72 -23.99
C THR A 532 8.27 0.01 -25.03
N ASP A 533 7.96 -1.26 -25.23
CA ASP A 533 8.43 -2.07 -26.36
C ASP A 533 7.27 -2.88 -26.93
N SER A 534 7.34 -3.20 -28.22
CA SER A 534 6.26 -3.92 -28.91
C SER A 534 6.79 -5.06 -29.76
N THR A 535 6.04 -6.16 -29.79
CA THR A 535 6.35 -7.32 -30.62
C THR A 535 5.08 -7.92 -31.21
N THR A 536 5.21 -8.64 -32.33
CA THR A 536 4.07 -9.26 -33.01
C THR A 536 4.24 -10.77 -33.04
N VAL A 537 3.18 -11.51 -32.71
CA VAL A 537 3.12 -12.97 -32.78
C VAL A 537 2.02 -13.40 -33.76
N SER A 538 2.28 -14.45 -34.54
CA SER A 538 1.26 -15.04 -35.42
C SER A 538 0.31 -15.92 -34.61
N ILE A 539 -0.99 -15.77 -34.84
CA ILE A 539 -2.02 -16.58 -34.20
C ILE A 539 -2.20 -17.88 -34.99
N PRO A 540 -2.07 -19.06 -34.37
CA PRO A 540 -2.33 -20.34 -35.04
C PRO A 540 -3.82 -20.53 -35.36
N ASP A 541 -4.12 -21.20 -36.49
CA ASP A 541 -5.49 -21.58 -36.84
C ASP A 541 -6.03 -22.62 -35.84
N VAL A 542 -7.20 -22.37 -35.27
CA VAL A 542 -7.94 -23.36 -34.46
C VAL A 542 -8.60 -24.36 -35.42
N GLU A 543 -8.16 -25.62 -35.42
CA GLU A 543 -8.79 -26.67 -36.24
C GLU A 543 -10.16 -27.02 -35.65
N ASP A 544 -11.25 -26.61 -36.32
CA ASP A 544 -12.62 -27.08 -36.05
C ASP A 544 -12.61 -28.62 -36.10
N ASN A 545 -12.70 -29.25 -34.93
CA ASN A 545 -12.80 -30.71 -34.83
C ASN A 545 -14.22 -31.11 -35.26
N GLY A 546 -14.42 -31.06 -36.57
CA GLY A 546 -15.68 -31.34 -37.24
C GLY A 546 -16.26 -32.64 -36.71
N THR A 547 -17.48 -32.54 -36.20
CA THR A 547 -18.31 -33.66 -35.78
C THR A 547 -18.30 -34.73 -36.87
N GLU A 548 -17.60 -35.85 -36.62
CA GLU A 548 -17.73 -37.05 -37.44
C GLU A 548 -19.21 -37.45 -37.43
N THR A 549 -19.90 -37.16 -38.52
CA THR A 549 -21.27 -37.59 -38.73
C THR A 549 -21.20 -39.11 -38.88
N GLU A 550 -21.74 -39.83 -37.90
CA GLU A 550 -21.87 -41.29 -37.94
C GLU A 550 -22.52 -41.71 -39.27
N GLY A 551 -21.71 -42.33 -40.14
CA GLY A 551 -22.17 -42.94 -41.36
C GLY A 551 -23.13 -44.09 -41.05
N GLU A 552 -24.43 -43.81 -41.15
CA GLU A 552 -25.46 -44.83 -41.11
C GLU A 552 -25.33 -45.74 -42.34
N ARG A 553 -24.79 -46.93 -42.11
CA ARG A 553 -24.73 -48.02 -43.07
C ARG A 553 -26.16 -48.45 -43.43
N THR A 554 -26.58 -48.18 -44.66
CA THR A 554 -27.61 -49.00 -45.31
C THR A 554 -26.98 -49.95 -46.32
N SER A 555 -27.31 -51.22 -46.13
CA SER A 555 -26.80 -52.40 -46.82
C SER A 555 -27.69 -52.74 -48.02
N GLY A 556 -27.03 -52.99 -49.16
CA GLY A 556 -27.49 -53.90 -50.24
C GLY A 556 -28.29 -53.22 -51.36
N THR A 557 -28.21 -53.63 -52.63
CA THR A 557 -27.79 -54.92 -53.18
C THR A 557 -27.54 -54.79 -54.70
N VAL A 558 -26.74 -55.74 -55.19
CA VAL A 558 -26.48 -56.19 -56.57
C VAL A 558 -27.70 -56.20 -57.49
N GLU A 559 -27.43 -55.93 -58.78
CA GLU A 559 -28.28 -56.09 -59.96
C GLU A 559 -29.02 -57.44 -60.02
N ASP A 560 -30.31 -57.42 -60.36
CA ASP A 560 -30.93 -58.21 -61.43
C ASP A 560 -32.44 -57.97 -61.50
N GLY A 561 -32.97 -57.81 -62.72
CA GLY A 561 -34.35 -58.20 -63.04
C GLY A 561 -35.38 -57.09 -63.28
N ASP A 562 -35.56 -56.79 -64.56
CA ASP A 562 -36.85 -56.74 -65.28
C ASP A 562 -37.96 -55.71 -64.97
N GLU A 563 -38.35 -55.08 -66.09
CA GLU A 563 -39.71 -54.74 -66.52
C GLU A 563 -40.49 -53.57 -65.89
N ASN A 564 -40.49 -52.48 -66.67
CA ASN A 564 -41.69 -51.94 -67.33
C ASN A 564 -42.71 -51.12 -66.50
N GLY A 565 -42.87 -49.85 -66.88
CA GLY A 565 -44.22 -49.26 -67.04
C GLY A 565 -44.53 -47.93 -66.33
N GLY A 566 -44.73 -46.88 -67.13
CA GLY A 566 -45.77 -45.84 -66.97
C GLY A 566 -45.53 -44.76 -65.90
N ALA A 567 -45.41 -43.48 -66.29
CA ALA A 567 -46.53 -42.53 -66.45
C ALA A 567 -47.20 -42.19 -65.09
N ASN A 568 -47.52 -40.96 -64.66
CA ASN A 568 -47.72 -39.63 -65.23
C ASN A 568 -48.00 -38.71 -63.99
N ASP A 569 -47.56 -37.44 -63.94
CA ASP A 569 -48.43 -36.23 -64.00
C ASP A 569 -48.99 -35.69 -62.67
N GLY A 570 -49.20 -34.37 -62.62
CA GLY A 570 -50.02 -33.66 -61.64
C GLY A 570 -49.22 -32.90 -60.57
N THR A 571 -48.64 -31.72 -60.78
CA THR A 571 -49.24 -30.37 -60.95
C THR A 571 -50.04 -29.83 -59.74
N ASP A 572 -49.51 -28.71 -59.23
CA ASP A 572 -50.18 -27.44 -58.89
C ASP A 572 -50.96 -27.19 -57.59
N GLY A 573 -50.82 -25.93 -57.16
CA GLY A 573 -51.74 -25.17 -56.31
C GLY A 573 -51.55 -25.38 -54.80
N GLY A 574 -51.58 -24.36 -53.95
CA GLY A 574 -52.03 -22.99 -54.12
C GLY A 574 -52.37 -22.42 -52.74
N ASN A 575 -51.89 -21.20 -52.52
CA ASN A 575 -52.24 -20.19 -51.52
C ASN A 575 -53.64 -20.29 -50.88
N THR A 576 -53.79 -20.00 -49.58
CA THR A 576 -54.53 -18.83 -49.02
C THR A 576 -54.98 -18.97 -47.55
N THR A 577 -54.78 -17.86 -46.81
CA THR A 577 -55.69 -17.16 -45.88
C THR A 577 -56.01 -17.69 -44.47
N ASP A 578 -55.61 -16.84 -43.50
CA ASP A 578 -56.44 -16.13 -42.52
C ASP A 578 -57.07 -16.83 -41.31
N ALA A 579 -56.60 -16.33 -40.15
CA ALA A 579 -57.36 -15.67 -39.09
C ALA A 579 -58.04 -16.51 -37.96
N ASP A 580 -57.52 -16.22 -36.77
CA ASP A 580 -58.23 -15.71 -35.57
C ASP A 580 -58.45 -16.63 -34.35
N ASP A 581 -58.38 -15.94 -33.21
CA ASP A 581 -58.85 -16.23 -31.87
C ASP A 581 -58.09 -17.22 -30.96
N GLY A 582 -57.43 -16.64 -29.94
CA GLY A 582 -58.02 -16.72 -28.59
C GLY A 582 -57.32 -17.57 -27.53
N ALA A 583 -56.60 -16.85 -26.65
CA ALA A 583 -56.61 -16.96 -25.19
C ALA A 583 -55.73 -18.01 -24.43
N ASP A 584 -54.98 -17.43 -23.49
CA ASP A 584 -54.59 -17.88 -22.14
C ASP A 584 -53.48 -18.93 -21.94
N GLY A 585 -52.45 -18.54 -21.19
CA GLY A 585 -51.52 -19.49 -20.56
C GLY A 585 -50.14 -18.95 -20.16
N GLU A 586 -50.11 -18.11 -19.11
CA GLU A 586 -49.09 -18.06 -18.04
C GLU A 586 -47.60 -17.86 -18.39
N GLY A 587 -47.08 -16.70 -17.97
CA GLY A 587 -45.67 -16.30 -18.08
C GLY A 587 -44.75 -16.87 -16.99
N MET A 588 -43.46 -16.91 -17.31
CA MET A 588 -42.34 -17.21 -16.41
C MET A 588 -41.62 -15.91 -16.00
N PRO A 589 -41.22 -15.73 -14.73
CA PRO A 589 -40.52 -14.53 -14.28
C PRO A 589 -39.00 -14.66 -14.42
N GLY A 590 -38.36 -13.51 -14.61
CA GLY A 590 -36.91 -13.35 -14.62
C GLY A 590 -36.27 -13.48 -13.24
N PHE A 591 -34.99 -13.84 -13.25
CA PHE A 591 -34.14 -13.89 -12.07
C PHE A 591 -33.43 -12.54 -11.88
N THR A 592 -33.94 -11.75 -10.94
CA THR A 592 -33.18 -10.70 -10.23
C THR A 592 -32.66 -11.31 -8.92
N ALA A 593 -31.35 -11.41 -8.76
CA ALA A 593 -30.73 -11.75 -7.48
C ALA A 593 -30.72 -10.51 -6.57
N VAL A 594 -31.58 -10.53 -5.54
CA VAL A 594 -31.56 -9.58 -4.43
C VAL A 594 -30.96 -10.31 -3.24
N ALA A 595 -29.76 -9.90 -2.80
CA ALA A 595 -29.17 -10.34 -1.54
C ALA A 595 -29.84 -9.58 -0.38
N VAL A 596 -30.51 -10.32 0.52
CA VAL A 596 -31.10 -9.80 1.76
C VAL A 596 -30.20 -10.23 2.91
N PHE A 597 -29.51 -9.28 3.55
CA PHE A 597 -28.86 -9.50 4.84
C PHE A 597 -29.90 -9.38 5.97
N THR A 598 -30.11 -10.47 6.70
CA THR A 598 -30.93 -10.50 7.93
C THR A 598 -30.13 -9.97 9.11
N ALA A 599 -30.60 -8.86 9.69
CA ALA A 599 -30.14 -8.32 10.96
C ALA A 599 -30.61 -9.19 12.14
N LEU A 600 -29.68 -9.64 12.98
CA LEU A 600 -29.98 -10.37 14.22
C LEU A 600 -30.13 -9.37 15.38
N ALA A 601 -31.36 -9.16 15.85
CA ALA A 601 -31.66 -8.39 17.06
C ALA A 601 -31.62 -9.29 18.29
N VAL A 602 -30.69 -9.06 19.22
CA VAL A 602 -30.67 -9.71 20.54
C VAL A 602 -31.50 -8.87 21.52
N ALA A 603 -32.66 -9.40 21.91
CA ALA A 603 -33.48 -8.86 22.98
C ALA A 603 -33.07 -9.48 24.32
N VAL A 604 -32.47 -8.69 25.22
CA VAL A 604 -32.25 -9.09 26.62
C VAL A 604 -33.54 -8.88 27.41
N LEU A 605 -34.09 -9.98 27.92
CA LEU A 605 -35.30 -10.03 28.73
C LEU A 605 -34.91 -10.10 30.21
N VAL A 606 -35.10 -9.00 30.93
CA VAL A 606 -34.94 -8.90 32.39
C VAL A 606 -36.03 -9.70 33.09
N ARG A 607 -35.67 -10.63 33.99
CA ARG A 607 -36.56 -11.08 35.06
C ARG A 607 -35.82 -11.61 36.30
N ARG A 608 -35.83 -10.74 37.32
CA ARG A 608 -35.76 -10.93 38.79
C ARG A 608 -34.53 -11.56 39.43
#